data_AF-L5LER1-F1
#
_entry.id   AF-L5LER1-F1
#
_cell.length_a   1.000
_cell.length_b   1.000
_cell.length_c   1.000
_cell.angle_alpha   90.00
_cell.angle_beta   90.00
_cell.angle_gamma   90.00
#
_symmetry.space_group_name_H-M   'P 1'
#
loop_
_entity.id
_entity.type
_entity.pdbx_description
1 polymer ?
#
loop_
_entity_poly.entity_id
_entity_poly.type
_entity_poly.pdbx_seq_one_letter_code
_entity_poly.pdbx_strand_id
1 'polypeptide(L)' 'MAEIALNAVLRVANMQNRRFELIKVEDKVGRRLENTESIKGMTGDKNFSYSQMPRQAEDAKNAILTCPF' A
#
# COMPACT_ATOMS: atom_id res chain seq x y z
N MET A 1 11.02 -12.55 6.27
CA MET A 1 10.24 -12.76 5.02
C MET A 1 9.06 -13.73 5.21
N ALA A 2 9.25 -14.94 5.76
CA ALA A 2 8.16 -15.89 5.97
C ALA A 2 7.00 -15.31 6.79
N GLU A 3 7.31 -14.62 7.88
CA GLU A 3 6.30 -13.97 8.74
C GLU A 3 5.53 -12.85 8.04
N ILE A 4 6.21 -12.06 7.19
CA ILE A 4 5.59 -10.99 6.39
C ILE A 4 4.57 -11.58 5.41
N ALA A 5 4.95 -12.67 4.72
CA ALA A 5 4.08 -13.35 3.78
C ALA A 5 2.85 -13.95 4.48
N LEU A 6 3.04 -14.59 5.64
CA LEU A 6 1.95 -15.15 6.43
C LEU A 6 0.97 -14.05 6.88
N ASN A 7 1.48 -12.95 7.41
CA ASN A 7 0.67 -11.82 7.86
C ASN A 7 -0.11 -11.17 6.72
N ALA A 8 0.51 -11.02 5.53
CA ALA A 8 -0.17 -10.47 4.36
C ALA A 8 -1.34 -11.37 3.91
N VAL A 9 -1.15 -12.68 3.90
CA VAL A 9 -2.20 -13.65 3.54
C VAL A 9 -3.30 -13.65 4.59
N LEU A 10 -2.99 -13.72 5.89
CA LEU A 10 -3.99 -13.74 6.96
C LEU A 10 -4.87 -12.47 6.98
N ARG A 11 -4.32 -11.32 6.57
CA ARG A 11 -5.05 -10.04 6.55
C ARG A 11 -6.09 -9.95 5.43
N VAL A 12 -5.86 -10.67 4.33
CA VAL A 12 -6.71 -10.65 3.13
C VAL A 12 -7.57 -11.92 3.02
N ALA A 13 -7.13 -13.02 3.64
CA ALA A 13 -7.77 -14.31 3.54
C ALA A 13 -9.17 -14.29 4.17
N ASN A 14 -10.17 -14.60 3.35
CA ASN A 14 -11.47 -15.04 3.84
C ASN A 14 -11.47 -16.58 3.84
N MET A 15 -11.94 -17.23 4.92
CA MET A 15 -11.93 -18.69 5.05
C MET A 15 -12.69 -19.41 3.91
N GLN A 16 -13.63 -18.72 3.28
CA GLN A 16 -14.47 -19.25 2.20
C GLN A 16 -13.93 -18.97 0.80
N ASN A 17 -13.08 -17.94 0.62
CA ASN A 17 -12.62 -17.54 -0.70
C ASN A 17 -11.18 -17.03 -0.66
N ARG A 18 -10.27 -17.79 -1.28
CA ARG A 18 -8.84 -17.51 -1.33
C ARG A 18 -8.55 -16.63 -2.54
N ARG A 19 -8.65 -15.30 -2.39
CA ARG A 19 -8.33 -14.33 -3.44
C ARG A 19 -7.05 -13.57 -3.10
N PHE A 20 -6.08 -13.59 -4.01
CA PHE A 20 -4.79 -12.90 -3.86
C PHE A 20 -4.77 -11.48 -4.45
N GLU A 21 -5.83 -11.08 -5.16
CA GLU A 21 -5.93 -9.81 -5.88
C GLU A 21 -5.80 -8.56 -4.98
N LEU A 22 -6.07 -8.70 -3.69
CA LEU A 22 -5.95 -7.60 -2.71
C LEU A 22 -4.52 -7.42 -2.17
N ILE A 23 -3.57 -8.29 -2.56
CA ILE A 23 -2.17 -8.20 -2.15
C ILE A 23 -1.35 -7.63 -3.32
N LYS A 24 -0.79 -6.44 -3.12
CA LYS A 24 0.17 -5.83 -4.05
C LYS A 24 1.58 -6.02 -3.52
N VAL A 25 2.44 -6.66 -4.32
CA VAL A 25 3.89 -6.74 -4.05
C VAL A 25 4.56 -5.63 -4.86
N GLU A 26 5.25 -4.72 -4.18
CA GLU A 26 5.96 -3.60 -4.80
C GLU A 26 7.42 -3.66 -4.40
N ASP A 27 8.31 -3.66 -5.39
CA ASP A 27 9.76 -3.65 -5.19
C ASP A 27 10.31 -2.28 -5.58
N LYS A 28 11.15 -1.70 -4.71
CA LYS A 28 11.82 -0.42 -4.94
C LYS A 28 13.32 -0.59 -4.72
N VAL A 29 14.09 -0.22 -5.74
CA VAL A 29 15.55 -0.23 -5.69
C VAL A 29 16.09 0.81 -4.70
N GLY A 30 17.22 0.50 -4.06
CA GLY A 30 17.96 1.45 -3.22
C GLY A 30 17.99 1.14 -1.72
N ARG A 31 17.31 0.07 -1.27
CA ARG A 31 17.43 -0.45 0.11
C ARG A 31 17.93 -1.89 0.13
N ARG A 32 18.40 -2.33 1.30
CA ARG A 32 18.76 -3.73 1.54
C ARG A 32 17.50 -4.58 1.71
N LEU A 33 17.59 -5.87 1.32
CA LEU A 33 16.51 -6.86 1.41
C LEU A 33 15.93 -7.01 2.84
N GLU A 34 16.76 -6.77 3.85
CA GLU A 34 16.39 -6.77 5.26
C GLU A 34 15.39 -5.65 5.65
N ASN A 35 15.24 -4.60 4.83
CA ASN A 35 14.26 -3.52 5.05
C ASN A 35 12.89 -3.81 4.39
N THR A 36 12.59 -5.08 4.08
CA THR A 36 11.28 -5.45 3.53
C THR A 36 10.24 -5.39 4.64
N GLU A 37 9.16 -4.63 4.42
CA GLU A 37 8.10 -4.42 5.40
C GLU A 37 6.71 -4.68 4.80
N SER A 38 5.75 -5.08 5.64
CA SER A 38 4.34 -5.18 5.24
C SER A 38 3.65 -3.83 5.44
N ILE A 39 3.16 -3.24 4.35
CA ILE A 39 2.45 -1.96 4.39
C ILE A 39 0.97 -2.20 4.72
N LYS A 40 0.48 -1.53 5.76
CA LYS A 40 -0.93 -1.58 6.17
C LYS A 40 -1.76 -0.57 5.37
N GLY A 41 -1.90 -0.79 4.07
CA GLY A 41 -2.59 0.12 3.16
C GLY A 41 -2.20 -0.13 1.71
N MET A 42 -2.26 0.91 0.89
CA MET A 42 -1.84 0.87 -0.51
C MET A 42 -0.69 1.85 -0.74
N THR A 43 0.28 1.45 -1.55
CA THR A 43 1.33 2.34 -2.06
C THR A 43 1.05 2.71 -3.50
N GLY A 44 1.24 3.97 -3.83
CA GLY A 44 1.14 4.49 -5.18
C GLY A 44 2.24 5.52 -5.45
N ASP A 45 2.81 5.48 -6.64
CA ASP A 45 3.85 6.41 -7.09
C ASP A 45 3.23 7.73 -7.58
N LYS A 46 2.65 8.49 -6.65
CA LYS A 46 2.16 9.83 -6.93
C LYS A 46 2.63 10.81 -5.86
N ASN A 47 3.42 11.78 -6.28
CA ASN A 47 3.78 12.91 -5.44
C ASN A 47 2.59 13.87 -5.30
N PHE A 48 2.53 14.60 -4.20
CA PHE A 48 1.57 15.68 -4.04
C PHE A 48 1.72 16.70 -5.17
N SER A 49 0.60 17.21 -5.69
CA SER A 49 0.56 18.06 -6.90
C SER A 49 1.38 19.34 -6.76
N TYR A 50 1.51 19.88 -5.54
CA TYR A 50 2.27 21.10 -5.26
C TYR A 50 3.29 20.86 -4.16
N SER A 51 4.48 21.43 -4.28
CA SER A 51 5.55 21.31 -3.28
C SER A 51 5.20 21.93 -1.92
N GLN A 52 4.20 22.83 -1.88
CA GLN A 52 3.71 23.46 -0.66
C GLN A 52 2.67 22.61 0.07
N MET A 53 2.20 21.52 -0.53
CA MET A 53 1.26 20.62 0.13
C MET A 53 1.91 19.92 1.33
N PRO A 54 1.14 19.70 2.40
CA PRO A 54 1.63 18.96 3.55
C PRO A 54 2.03 17.54 3.11
N ARG A 55 3.22 17.09 3.53
CA ARG A 55 3.73 15.75 3.18
C ARG A 55 3.03 14.62 3.94
N GLN A 56 2.31 14.96 5.00
CA GLN A 56 1.57 14.03 5.85
C GLN A 56 0.14 14.57 6.01
N ALA A 57 -0.82 13.67 5.89
CA ALA A 57 -2.24 13.97 6.11
C ALA A 57 -2.77 12.97 7.16
N GLU A 58 -3.19 13.49 8.30
CA GLU A 58 -3.84 12.72 9.37
C GLU A 58 -5.36 12.84 9.22
N ASP A 59 -6.08 11.74 9.47
CA ASP A 59 -7.54 11.65 9.30
C ASP A 59 -8.05 12.12 7.91
N ALA A 60 -7.32 11.75 6.86
CA ALA A 60 -7.60 12.17 5.50
C ALA A 60 -8.88 11.50 4.95
N LYS A 61 -9.86 12.32 4.58
CA LYS A 61 -11.02 11.89 3.77
C LYS A 61 -10.64 11.94 2.29
N ASN A 62 -10.41 10.76 1.71
CA ASN A 62 -9.98 10.61 0.32
C ASN A 62 -11.17 10.63 -0.64
N ALA A 63 -11.10 11.47 -1.68
CA ALA A 63 -12.05 11.46 -2.80
C ALA A 63 -11.45 10.69 -3.99
N ILE A 64 -12.16 9.65 -4.45
CA ILE A 64 -11.79 8.88 -5.64
C ILE A 64 -12.65 9.41 -6.79
N LEU A 65 -12.04 10.17 -7.69
CA LEU A 65 -12.73 10.85 -8.79
C LEU A 65 -12.27 10.30 -10.13
N THR A 66 -13.23 9.99 -11.00
CA THR A 66 -12.99 9.62 -12.41
C THR A 66 -13.41 10.73 -13.38
N CYS A 67 -13.78 11.90 -12.88
CA CYS A 67 -14.13 13.07 -13.69
C CYS A 67 -12.88 13.89 -14.07
N PRO A 68 -12.90 14.60 -15.23
CA PRO A 68 -11.84 15.53 -15.58
C PRO A 68 -11.79 16.69 -14.56
N PHE A 69 -10.56 17.13 -14.26
CA PHE A 69 -10.25 18.26 -13.41
C PHE A 69 -10.14 19.55 -14.23
#